data_AF-A0A401RTG5-F1
#
_entry.id   AF-A0A401RTG5-F1
#
_cell.length_a   1.000
_cell.length_b   1.000
_cell.length_c   1.000
_cell.angle_alpha   90.00
_cell.angle_beta   90.00
_cell.angle_gamma   90.00
#
_symmetry.space_group_name_H-M   'P 1'
#
loop_
_entity.id
_entity.type
_entity.pdbx_description
1 polymer ?
#
loop_
_entity_poly.entity_id
_entity_poly.type
_entity_poly.pdbx_seq_one_letter_code
_entity_poly.pdbx_strand_id
1 'polypeptide(L)'
;MFAMWFKGQGILRAFHYFPQEETESNKELYLMDLETEKQLQGTLQEIGTLQESIDSITTTAQQVELEITNKFSAMTAAIEEALKVVIGLIEWERQTLLNQGNCIRAQLEQRCRELREKKLQLEILANKHDSFRFVQESLCFSSSSQVSEVPKLKTDLRSKLARASEAATELSTQVKECLRRAMKRKLKSTEVRGHEKTAELSDVSPQTSQHPPEAKIRKGLRQFPASLDGAVSPPRNISRVGSSKRHCRCLKADF
;
A
#
# COMPACT_ATOMS: atom_id res chain seq x y z
N MET A 1 -66.09 -31.10 -70.94
CA MET A 1 -67.25 -31.50 -71.76
C MET A 1 -68.22 -32.24 -70.83
N PHE A 2 -69.52 -32.06 -71.05
CA PHE A 2 -70.69 -32.50 -70.27
C PHE A 2 -71.19 -31.56 -69.16
N ALA A 3 -72.14 -30.71 -69.54
CA ALA A 3 -73.19 -30.19 -68.68
C ALA A 3 -74.46 -31.01 -68.97
N MET A 4 -75.04 -31.62 -67.93
CA MET A 4 -76.44 -32.04 -67.92
C MET A 4 -77.18 -31.18 -66.92
N TRP A 5 -78.25 -30.52 -67.39
CA TRP A 5 -79.17 -29.75 -66.57
C TRP A 5 -80.27 -30.69 -66.05
N PHE A 6 -80.43 -30.76 -64.73
CA PHE A 6 -81.65 -31.30 -64.10
C PHE A 6 -82.38 -30.14 -63.40
N LYS A 7 -83.62 -29.88 -63.83
CA LYS A 7 -84.60 -29.06 -63.11
C LYS A 7 -85.18 -29.91 -61.98
N GLY A 8 -85.02 -29.46 -60.74
CA GLY A 8 -85.64 -30.09 -59.58
C GLY A 8 -85.49 -29.21 -58.36
N GLN A 9 -86.59 -28.99 -57.65
CA GLN A 9 -86.69 -28.20 -56.42
C GLN A 9 -85.68 -28.66 -55.36
N GLY A 10 -85.20 -27.69 -54.57
CA GLY A 10 -84.33 -27.92 -53.43
C GLY A 10 -83.03 -27.16 -53.61
N ILE A 11 -83.01 -25.88 -53.22
CA ILE A 11 -81.74 -25.20 -52.97
C ILE A 11 -81.16 -25.87 -51.73
N LEU A 12 -80.34 -26.89 -52.00
CA LEU A 12 -79.20 -27.27 -51.19
C LEU A 12 -78.53 -25.95 -50.75
N ARG A 13 -78.62 -25.62 -49.46
CA ARG A 13 -77.63 -24.72 -48.87
C ARG A 13 -76.30 -25.44 -49.07
N ALA A 14 -75.56 -25.01 -50.07
CA ALA A 14 -74.16 -25.31 -50.19
C ALA A 14 -73.54 -24.89 -48.86
N PHE A 15 -73.13 -25.87 -48.07
CA PHE A 15 -71.99 -25.71 -47.20
C PHE A 15 -70.82 -25.35 -48.13
N HIS A 16 -70.67 -24.05 -48.43
CA HIS A 16 -69.35 -23.49 -48.66
C HIS A 16 -68.68 -23.52 -47.30
N TYR A 17 -68.24 -24.73 -46.96
CA TYR A 17 -67.17 -24.96 -46.01
C TYR A 17 -66.02 -24.05 -46.42
N PHE A 18 -65.40 -23.46 -45.41
CA PHE A 18 -64.61 -22.24 -45.43
C PHE A 18 -63.13 -22.65 -45.30
N PRO A 19 -62.47 -23.23 -46.33
CA PRO A 19 -61.18 -23.89 -46.16
C PRO A 19 -60.04 -22.91 -46.47
N GLN A 20 -60.37 -21.72 -46.99
CA GLN A 20 -59.40 -20.80 -47.59
C GLN A 20 -58.87 -19.81 -46.55
N GLU A 21 -59.72 -19.22 -45.71
CA GLU A 21 -59.28 -18.40 -44.55
C GLU A 21 -58.45 -19.22 -43.54
N GLU A 22 -58.80 -20.48 -43.31
CA GLU A 22 -58.08 -21.35 -42.37
C GLU A 22 -56.67 -21.71 -42.89
N THR A 23 -56.48 -21.76 -44.21
CA THR A 23 -55.15 -22.00 -44.83
C THR A 23 -54.30 -20.73 -44.94
N GLU A 24 -54.91 -19.56 -45.08
CA GLU A 24 -54.20 -18.27 -45.09
C GLU A 24 -53.75 -17.88 -43.69
N SER A 25 -54.63 -18.05 -42.69
CA SER A 25 -54.31 -17.84 -41.27
C SER A 25 -53.18 -18.77 -40.78
N ASN A 26 -53.17 -20.04 -41.19
CA ASN A 26 -52.09 -20.98 -40.85
C ASN A 26 -50.74 -20.59 -41.48
N LYS A 27 -50.73 -20.03 -42.70
CA LYS A 27 -49.51 -19.54 -43.34
C LYS A 27 -48.97 -18.31 -42.65
N GLU A 28 -49.85 -17.39 -42.26
CA GLU A 28 -49.47 -16.18 -41.52
C GLU A 28 -48.89 -16.53 -40.15
N LEU A 29 -49.51 -17.47 -39.42
CA LEU A 29 -48.99 -17.97 -38.15
C LEU A 29 -47.60 -18.59 -38.31
N TYR A 30 -47.39 -19.39 -39.36
CA TYR A 30 -46.09 -20.00 -39.65
C TYR A 30 -45.00 -18.98 -39.99
N LEU A 31 -45.34 -17.92 -40.76
CA LEU A 31 -44.39 -16.83 -41.05
C LEU A 31 -44.06 -16.03 -39.80
N MET A 32 -45.05 -15.79 -38.93
CA MET A 32 -44.84 -15.12 -37.65
C MET A 32 -43.92 -15.94 -36.74
N ASP A 33 -44.13 -17.26 -36.64
CA ASP A 33 -43.28 -18.18 -35.89
C ASP A 33 -41.82 -18.13 -36.37
N LEU A 34 -41.61 -18.22 -37.69
CA LEU A 34 -40.28 -18.15 -38.30
C LEU A 34 -39.56 -16.81 -38.02
N GLU A 35 -40.29 -15.70 -38.11
CA GLU A 35 -39.73 -14.37 -37.81
C GLU A 35 -39.41 -14.24 -36.31
N THR A 36 -40.27 -14.75 -35.42
CA THR A 36 -39.98 -14.76 -33.98
C THR A 36 -38.78 -15.63 -33.63
N GLU A 37 -38.60 -16.78 -34.28
CA GLU A 37 -37.43 -17.65 -34.09
C GLU A 37 -36.14 -16.94 -34.53
N LYS A 38 -36.19 -16.25 -35.67
CA LYS A 38 -35.07 -15.44 -36.16
C LYS A 38 -34.71 -14.31 -35.20
N GLN A 39 -35.71 -13.61 -34.66
CA GLN A 39 -35.51 -12.55 -33.66
C GLN A 39 -34.95 -13.12 -32.35
N LEU A 40 -35.44 -14.28 -31.91
CA LEU A 40 -34.93 -14.99 -30.74
C LEU A 40 -33.45 -15.34 -30.91
N GLN A 41 -33.09 -15.93 -32.06
CA GLN A 41 -31.70 -16.29 -32.36
C GLN A 41 -30.80 -15.04 -32.40
N GLY A 42 -31.24 -13.96 -33.04
CA GLY A 42 -30.52 -12.69 -33.07
C GLY A 42 -30.31 -12.11 -31.67
N THR A 43 -31.36 -12.10 -30.85
CA THR A 43 -31.29 -11.62 -29.46
C THR A 43 -30.33 -12.44 -28.61
N LEU A 44 -30.35 -13.79 -28.75
CA LEU A 44 -29.41 -14.67 -28.05
C LEU A 44 -27.96 -14.42 -28.45
N GLN A 45 -27.70 -14.15 -29.74
CA GLN A 45 -26.37 -13.79 -30.21
C GLN A 45 -25.91 -12.46 -29.61
N GLU A 46 -26.77 -11.44 -29.61
CA GLU A 46 -26.46 -10.13 -29.01
C GLU A 46 -26.15 -10.25 -27.52
N ILE A 47 -26.93 -11.05 -26.78
CA ILE A 47 -26.65 -11.36 -25.36
C ILE A 47 -25.26 -11.99 -25.19
N GLY A 48 -24.89 -12.94 -26.05
CA GLY A 48 -23.56 -13.55 -26.04
C GLY A 48 -22.44 -12.53 -26.22
N THR A 49 -22.57 -11.66 -27.23
CA THR A 49 -21.57 -10.60 -27.49
C THR A 49 -21.47 -9.59 -26.36
N LEU A 50 -22.60 -9.28 -25.70
CA LEU A 50 -22.63 -8.39 -24.55
C LEU A 50 -21.92 -9.04 -23.35
N GLN A 51 -22.14 -10.34 -23.12
CA GLN A 51 -21.48 -11.07 -22.04
C GLN A 51 -19.95 -11.11 -22.24
N GLU A 52 -19.47 -11.38 -23.45
CA GLU A 52 -18.04 -11.32 -23.77
C GLU A 52 -17.45 -9.93 -23.51
N SER A 53 -18.20 -8.87 -23.83
CA SER A 53 -17.79 -7.49 -23.56
C SER A 53 -17.71 -7.20 -22.06
N ILE A 54 -18.68 -7.67 -21.27
CA ILE A 54 -18.68 -7.55 -19.81
C ILE A 54 -17.48 -8.27 -19.20
N ASP A 55 -17.19 -9.49 -19.65
CA ASP A 55 -16.07 -10.29 -19.16
C ASP A 55 -14.73 -9.64 -19.51
N SER A 56 -14.61 -9.09 -20.71
CA SER A 56 -13.44 -8.34 -21.17
C SER A 56 -13.20 -7.08 -20.34
N ILE A 57 -14.24 -6.29 -20.06
CA ILE A 57 -14.17 -5.11 -19.19
C ILE A 57 -13.71 -5.51 -17.80
N THR A 58 -14.32 -6.55 -17.22
CA THR A 58 -14.00 -7.03 -15.86
C THR A 58 -12.55 -7.47 -15.77
N THR A 59 -12.10 -8.30 -16.71
CA THR A 59 -10.71 -8.80 -16.75
C THR A 59 -9.72 -7.66 -16.93
N THR A 60 -10.01 -6.72 -17.83
CA THR A 60 -9.13 -5.56 -18.07
C THR A 60 -9.02 -4.67 -16.84
N ALA A 61 -10.14 -4.41 -16.16
CA ALA A 61 -10.16 -3.62 -14.94
C ALA A 61 -9.32 -4.26 -13.82
N GLN A 62 -9.50 -5.56 -13.59
CA GLN A 62 -8.71 -6.32 -12.60
C GLN A 62 -7.22 -6.31 -12.93
N GLN A 63 -6.85 -6.47 -14.21
CA GLN A 63 -5.46 -6.45 -14.64
C GLN A 63 -4.81 -5.08 -14.39
N VAL A 64 -5.52 -4.00 -14.72
CA VAL A 64 -5.03 -2.63 -14.49
C VAL A 64 -4.91 -2.34 -12.99
N GLU A 65 -5.89 -2.77 -12.18
CA GLU A 65 -5.85 -2.63 -10.73
C GLU A 65 -4.63 -3.34 -10.11
N LEU A 66 -4.37 -4.57 -10.54
CA LEU A 66 -3.20 -5.33 -10.12
C LEU A 66 -1.89 -4.64 -10.52
N GLU A 67 -1.79 -4.15 -11.76
CA GLU A 67 -0.61 -3.44 -12.24
C GLU A 67 -0.34 -2.16 -11.43
N ILE A 68 -1.38 -1.37 -11.15
CA ILE A 68 -1.28 -0.17 -10.31
C ILE A 68 -0.82 -0.55 -8.90
N THR A 69 -1.45 -1.55 -8.29
CA THR A 69 -1.12 -2.02 -6.95
C THR A 69 0.35 -2.47 -6.86
N ASN A 70 0.82 -3.23 -7.83
CA ASN A 70 2.22 -3.69 -7.89
C ASN A 70 3.20 -2.52 -7.99
N LYS A 71 2.89 -1.51 -8.81
CA LYS A 71 3.75 -0.31 -8.93
C LYS A 71 3.85 0.45 -7.63
N PHE A 72 2.74 0.69 -6.93
CA PHE A 72 2.76 1.37 -5.64
C PHE A 72 3.40 0.52 -4.54
N SER A 73 3.22 -0.80 -4.56
CA SER A 73 3.89 -1.71 -3.64
C SER A 73 5.42 -1.64 -3.80
N ALA A 74 5.93 -1.68 -5.03
CA ALA A 74 7.36 -1.54 -5.31
C ALA A 74 7.93 -0.20 -4.83
N MET A 75 7.19 0.90 -5.00
CA MET A 75 7.58 2.21 -4.48
C MET A 75 7.67 2.23 -2.95
N THR A 76 6.68 1.64 -2.26
CA THR A 76 6.69 1.53 -0.80
C THR A 76 7.89 0.71 -0.32
N ALA A 77 8.17 -0.43 -0.95
CA ALA A 77 9.33 -1.26 -0.63
C ALA A 77 10.66 -0.49 -0.75
N ALA A 78 10.82 0.31 -1.81
CA ALA A 78 12.01 1.15 -1.99
C ALA A 78 12.15 2.23 -0.89
N ILE A 79 11.04 2.83 -0.46
CA ILE A 79 11.04 3.80 0.65
C ILE A 79 11.43 3.12 1.97
N GLU A 80 10.90 1.93 2.23
CA GLU A 80 11.24 1.16 3.43
C GLU A 80 12.71 0.73 3.45
N GLU A 81 13.27 0.35 2.29
CA GLU A 81 14.69 0.03 2.17
C GLU A 81 15.57 1.25 2.45
N ALA A 82 15.24 2.41 1.89
CA ALA A 82 15.94 3.66 2.18
C ALA A 82 15.88 4.01 3.69
N LEU A 83 14.71 3.81 4.33
CA LEU A 83 14.54 4.03 5.76
C LEU A 83 15.45 3.10 6.59
N LYS A 84 15.53 1.81 6.23
CA LYS A 84 16.42 0.84 6.90
C LYS A 84 17.88 1.29 6.84
N VAL A 85 18.33 1.81 5.70
CA VAL A 85 19.69 2.34 5.53
C VAL A 85 19.95 3.53 6.47
N VAL A 86 19.03 4.50 6.52
CA VAL A 86 19.17 5.69 7.40
C VAL A 86 19.21 5.29 8.87
N ILE A 87 18.32 4.40 9.31
CA ILE A 87 18.31 3.89 10.69
C ILE A 87 19.61 3.13 11.00
N GLY A 88 20.09 2.31 10.07
CA GLY A 88 21.35 1.59 10.20
C GLY A 88 22.55 2.51 10.41
N LEU A 89 22.61 3.63 9.68
CA LEU A 89 23.66 4.64 9.85
C LEU A 89 23.62 5.31 11.23
N ILE A 90 22.41 5.65 11.71
CA ILE A 90 22.21 6.24 13.04
C ILE A 90 22.74 5.29 14.12
N GLU A 91 22.36 4.02 14.03
CA GLU A 91 22.74 2.99 14.98
C GLU A 91 24.25 2.73 14.96
N TRP A 92 24.86 2.68 13.77
CA TRP A 92 26.30 2.50 13.61
C TRP A 92 27.10 3.66 14.24
N GLU A 93 26.71 4.91 13.99
CA GLU A 93 27.40 6.08 14.54
C GLU A 93 27.24 6.14 16.07
N ARG A 94 26.03 5.86 16.56
CA ARG A 94 25.74 5.75 18.00
C ARG A 94 26.65 4.72 18.65
N GLN A 95 26.73 3.51 18.08
CA GLN A 95 27.53 2.44 18.65
C GLN A 95 29.03 2.75 18.61
N THR A 96 29.49 3.42 17.55
CA THR A 96 30.88 3.87 17.42
C THR A 96 31.27 4.83 18.54
N LEU A 97 30.45 5.87 18.79
CA LEU A 97 30.70 6.82 19.86
C LEU A 97 30.61 6.19 21.26
N LEU A 98 29.67 5.25 21.47
CA LEU A 98 29.58 4.50 22.72
C LEU A 98 30.83 3.65 22.97
N ASN A 99 31.33 2.96 21.94
CA ASN A 99 32.55 2.17 22.03
C ASN A 99 33.77 3.06 22.36
N GLN A 100 33.88 4.22 21.71
CA GLN A 100 34.93 5.20 22.01
C GLN A 100 34.85 5.69 23.46
N GLY A 101 33.67 6.09 23.92
CA GLY A 101 33.44 6.51 25.30
C GLY A 101 33.77 5.42 26.32
N ASN A 102 33.43 4.16 26.02
CA ASN A 102 33.77 3.01 26.86
C ASN A 102 35.30 2.75 26.89
N CYS A 103 36.01 2.88 25.75
CA CYS A 103 37.47 2.73 25.72
C CYS A 103 38.14 3.82 26.57
N ILE A 104 37.70 5.08 26.45
CA ILE A 104 38.21 6.19 27.28
C ILE A 104 37.93 5.94 28.76
N ARG A 105 36.70 5.54 29.13
CA ARG A 105 36.36 5.21 30.52
C ARG A 105 37.30 4.13 31.08
N ALA A 106 37.52 3.05 30.34
CA ALA A 106 38.41 1.97 30.77
C ALA A 106 39.85 2.45 31.00
N GLN A 107 40.37 3.32 30.13
CA GLN A 107 41.70 3.93 30.30
C GLN A 107 41.76 4.80 31.56
N LEU A 108 40.74 5.62 31.82
CA LEU A 108 40.67 6.46 33.02
C LEU A 108 40.54 5.61 34.30
N GLU A 109 39.75 4.55 34.28
CA GLU A 109 39.64 3.60 35.39
C GLU A 109 40.98 2.92 35.70
N GLN A 110 41.74 2.53 34.66
CA GLN A 110 43.07 1.97 34.83
C GLN A 110 44.04 2.99 35.43
N ARG A 111 44.07 4.22 34.91
CA ARG A 111 44.89 5.30 35.45
C ARG A 111 44.54 5.61 36.91
N CYS A 112 43.26 5.58 37.27
CA CYS A 112 42.83 5.72 38.66
C CYS A 112 43.39 4.61 39.56
N ARG A 113 43.46 3.35 39.08
CA ARG A 113 44.08 2.26 39.85
C ARG A 113 45.58 2.49 40.04
N GLU A 114 46.29 2.85 38.97
CA GLU A 114 47.73 3.12 39.01
C GLU A 114 48.07 4.31 39.93
N LEU A 115 47.29 5.39 39.88
CA LEU A 115 47.48 6.54 40.75
C LEU A 115 47.19 6.23 42.22
N ARG A 116 46.19 5.39 42.51
CA ARG A 116 45.92 4.93 43.89
C ARG A 116 47.06 4.09 44.43
N GLU A 117 47.60 3.18 43.62
CA GLU A 117 48.76 2.36 44.00
C GLU A 117 49.99 3.24 44.26
N LYS A 118 50.31 4.16 43.35
CA LYS A 118 51.41 5.11 43.52
C LYS A 118 51.24 5.99 44.76
N LYS A 119 50.01 6.43 45.04
CA LYS A 119 49.70 7.19 46.27
C LYS A 119 49.97 6.36 47.53
N LEU A 120 49.51 5.11 47.56
CA LEU A 120 49.76 4.21 48.70
C LEU A 120 51.26 3.99 48.93
N GLN A 121 52.04 3.78 47.86
CA GLN A 121 53.48 3.64 47.95
C GLN A 121 54.17 4.89 48.51
N LEU A 122 53.72 6.09 48.11
CA LEU A 122 54.21 7.36 48.66
C LEU A 122 53.86 7.53 50.14
N GLU A 123 52.65 7.14 50.55
CA GLU A 123 52.23 7.16 51.96
C GLU A 123 53.09 6.21 52.82
N ILE A 124 53.35 4.99 52.33
CA ILE A 124 54.24 4.03 52.99
C ILE A 124 55.66 4.59 53.11
N LEU A 125 56.18 5.20 52.03
CA LEU A 125 57.52 5.80 52.02
C LEU A 125 57.62 6.96 53.01
N ALA A 126 56.63 7.84 53.05
CA ALA A 126 56.59 8.99 53.95
C ALA A 126 56.58 8.59 55.44
N ASN A 127 56.07 7.39 55.76
CA ASN A 127 56.00 6.88 57.13
C ASN A 127 57.25 6.09 57.56
N LYS A 128 58.32 6.05 56.74
CA LYS A 128 59.59 5.40 57.10
C LYS A 128 60.44 6.33 57.97
N HIS A 129 60.96 5.80 59.07
CA HIS A 129 61.87 6.53 59.99
C HIS A 129 63.35 6.49 59.57
N ASP A 130 63.73 5.65 58.61
CA ASP A 130 65.11 5.56 58.10
C ASP A 130 65.34 6.57 56.97
N SER A 131 66.05 7.66 57.31
CA SER A 131 66.37 8.75 56.39
C SER A 131 67.19 8.33 55.18
N PHE A 132 68.06 7.32 55.29
CA PHE A 132 68.89 6.87 54.15
C PHE A 132 68.04 6.09 53.15
N ARG A 133 67.20 5.17 53.64
CA ARG A 133 66.25 4.41 52.81
C ARG A 133 65.19 5.31 52.18
N PHE A 134 64.72 6.32 52.90
CA PHE A 134 63.80 7.33 52.38
C PHE A 134 64.39 8.10 51.19
N VAL A 135 65.63 8.59 51.32
CA VAL A 135 66.33 9.32 50.24
C VAL A 135 66.57 8.41 49.03
N GLN A 136 66.99 7.16 49.24
CA GLN A 136 67.24 6.22 48.14
C GLN A 136 65.95 5.90 47.35
N GLU A 137 64.84 5.64 48.03
CA GLU A 137 63.58 5.26 47.38
C GLU A 137 62.86 6.48 46.76
N SER A 138 62.93 7.66 47.38
CA SER A 138 62.30 8.89 46.85
C SER A 138 62.92 9.38 45.53
N LEU A 139 64.23 9.16 45.33
CA LEU A 139 64.91 9.42 44.06
C LEU A 139 64.39 8.52 42.91
N CYS A 140 63.86 7.34 43.22
CA CYS A 140 63.28 6.43 42.24
C CYS A 140 61.87 6.88 41.78
N PHE A 141 61.10 7.56 42.64
CA PHE A 141 59.75 8.03 42.30
C PHE A 141 59.73 9.29 41.42
N SER A 142 60.74 10.15 41.56
CA SER A 142 60.83 11.46 40.92
C SER A 142 61.07 11.38 39.40
N SER A 143 61.57 10.26 38.89
CA SER A 143 61.76 10.01 37.45
C SER A 143 60.49 9.57 36.70
N SER A 144 59.41 9.21 37.41
CA SER A 144 58.21 8.60 36.82
C SER A 144 57.04 9.57 36.57
N SER A 145 57.24 10.89 36.76
CA SER A 145 56.15 11.88 36.68
C SER A 145 55.95 12.41 35.27
N GLN A 146 55.45 11.57 34.35
CA GLN A 146 54.79 12.10 33.15
C GLN A 146 53.29 12.27 33.43
N VAL A 147 52.83 13.52 33.45
CA VAL A 147 51.40 13.84 33.43
C VAL A 147 50.90 13.50 32.02
N SER A 148 50.52 12.25 31.76
CA SER A 148 49.88 11.90 30.49
C SER A 148 48.62 12.75 30.32
N GLU A 149 48.37 13.24 29.11
CA GLU A 149 47.15 13.96 28.79
C GLU A 149 45.91 13.05 28.99
N VAL A 150 44.80 13.62 29.45
CA VAL A 150 43.56 12.87 29.68
C VAL A 150 42.83 12.71 28.34
N PRO A 151 42.54 11.47 27.89
CA PRO A 151 41.81 11.27 26.64
C PRO A 151 40.44 11.95 26.70
N LYS A 152 40.15 12.82 25.74
CA LYS A 152 38.86 13.52 25.62
C LYS A 152 38.03 12.91 24.50
N LEU A 153 36.75 12.68 24.77
CA LEU A 153 35.81 12.25 23.75
C LEU A 153 35.34 13.47 22.95
N LYS A 154 35.60 13.51 21.65
CA LYS A 154 34.95 14.48 20.74
C LYS A 154 33.56 13.94 20.38
N THR A 155 32.57 14.27 21.21
CA THR A 155 31.16 13.92 20.97
C THR A 155 30.50 14.97 20.11
N ASP A 156 30.30 14.69 18.83
CA ASP A 156 29.30 15.42 18.07
C ASP A 156 28.49 14.48 17.18
N LEU A 157 27.67 13.65 17.84
CA LEU A 157 26.71 12.79 17.17
C LEU A 157 25.73 13.63 16.33
N ARG A 158 25.40 14.84 16.79
CA ARG A 158 24.42 15.70 16.13
C ARG A 158 24.94 16.17 14.77
N SER A 159 26.17 16.65 14.65
CA SER A 159 26.72 17.02 13.35
C SER A 159 26.95 15.82 12.44
N LYS A 160 27.34 14.67 13.00
CA LYS A 160 27.52 13.42 12.25
C LYS A 160 26.21 12.92 11.63
N LEU A 161 25.10 13.05 12.35
CA LEU A 161 23.77 12.65 11.87
C LEU A 161 23.02 13.75 11.11
N ALA A 162 23.48 15.00 11.19
CA ALA A 162 22.81 16.13 10.52
C ALA A 162 22.65 15.89 9.02
N ARG A 163 23.69 15.37 8.35
CA ARG A 163 23.66 15.03 6.92
C ARG A 163 22.63 13.95 6.60
N ALA A 164 22.50 12.94 7.45
CA ALA A 164 21.51 11.87 7.26
C ALA A 164 20.07 12.41 7.44
N SER A 165 19.87 13.29 8.42
CA SER A 165 18.59 13.96 8.65
C SER A 165 18.21 14.89 7.48
N GLU A 166 19.18 15.64 6.96
CA GLU A 166 18.99 16.54 5.82
C GLU A 166 18.66 15.74 4.55
N ALA A 167 19.41 14.69 4.26
CA ALA A 167 19.14 13.79 3.13
C ALA A 167 17.76 13.13 3.22
N ALA A 168 17.34 12.68 4.41
CA ALA A 168 16.01 12.13 4.62
C ALA A 168 14.89 13.17 4.39
N THR A 169 15.11 14.40 4.81
CA THR A 169 14.17 15.52 4.62
C THR A 169 14.05 15.88 3.14
N GLU A 170 15.19 15.99 2.45
CA GLU A 170 15.24 16.27 1.03
C GLU A 170 14.53 15.18 0.24
N LEU A 171 14.87 13.90 0.46
CA LEU A 171 14.25 12.77 -0.22
C LEU A 171 12.73 12.72 0.02
N SER A 172 12.28 12.90 1.27
CA SER A 172 10.86 12.92 1.59
C SER A 172 10.12 14.03 0.83
N THR A 173 10.73 15.21 0.75
CA THR A 173 10.16 16.35 0.03
C THR A 173 10.10 16.09 -1.47
N GLN A 174 11.18 15.56 -2.05
CA GLN A 174 11.24 15.22 -3.48
C GLN A 174 10.18 14.17 -3.86
N VAL A 175 10.03 13.10 -3.08
CA VAL A 175 9.03 12.04 -3.32
C VAL A 175 7.61 12.62 -3.27
N LYS A 176 7.27 13.38 -2.22
CA LYS A 176 5.95 14.02 -2.08
C LYS A 176 5.64 14.95 -3.24
N GLU A 177 6.61 15.78 -3.62
CA GLU A 177 6.44 16.75 -4.69
C GLU A 177 6.34 16.09 -6.07
N CYS A 178 7.12 15.04 -6.31
CA CYS A 178 7.04 14.24 -7.54
C CYS A 178 5.65 13.61 -7.69
N LEU A 179 5.14 12.98 -6.63
CA LEU A 179 3.79 12.40 -6.58
C LEU A 179 2.71 13.45 -6.86
N ARG A 180 2.77 14.60 -6.18
CA ARG A 180 1.82 15.70 -6.36
C ARG A 180 1.83 16.23 -7.80
N ARG A 181 3.01 16.42 -8.40
CA ARG A 181 3.14 16.88 -9.79
C ARG A 181 2.59 15.86 -10.77
N ALA A 182 2.90 14.58 -10.58
CA ALA A 182 2.43 13.50 -11.44
C ALA A 182 0.90 13.42 -11.46
N MET A 183 0.28 13.43 -10.29
CA MET A 183 -1.19 13.41 -10.16
C MET A 183 -1.83 14.64 -10.79
N LYS A 184 -1.27 15.84 -10.56
CA LYS A 184 -1.79 17.09 -11.16
C LYS A 184 -1.71 17.09 -12.69
N ARG A 185 -0.66 16.53 -13.29
CA ARG A 185 -0.52 16.45 -14.76
C ARG A 185 -1.52 15.47 -15.37
N LYS A 186 -1.76 14.35 -14.70
CA LYS A 186 -2.71 13.33 -15.18
C LYS A 186 -4.14 13.83 -15.13
N LEU A 187 -4.58 14.47 -14.05
CA LEU A 187 -5.94 15.03 -13.93
C LEU A 187 -6.24 16.14 -14.94
N LYS A 188 -5.26 17.00 -15.26
CA LYS A 188 -5.41 18.05 -16.28
C LYS A 188 -5.46 17.53 -17.72
N SER A 189 -4.88 16.36 -17.98
CA SER A 189 -4.84 15.77 -19.32
C SER A 189 -6.13 15.03 -19.67
N THR A 190 -6.94 14.63 -18.68
CA THR A 190 -8.21 13.93 -18.89
C THR A 190 -9.36 14.88 -19.22
N GLU A 191 -9.34 16.13 -18.73
CA GLU A 191 -10.37 17.15 -19.02
C GLU A 191 -10.43 17.57 -20.50
N VAL A 192 -9.34 17.44 -21.26
CA VAL A 192 -9.26 17.87 -22.67
C VAL A 192 -9.82 16.83 -23.65
N ARG A 193 -10.08 15.59 -23.20
CA ARG A 193 -10.48 14.47 -24.08
C ARG A 193 -11.97 14.10 -23.99
N GLY A 194 -12.80 14.98 -23.45
CA GLY A 194 -14.22 14.75 -23.17
C GLY A 194 -15.22 15.34 -24.17
N HIS A 195 -14.90 15.46 -25.46
CA HIS A 195 -15.86 15.85 -26.48
C HIS A 195 -15.68 15.01 -27.76
N GLU A 196 -16.31 13.84 -27.80
CA GLU A 196 -16.56 13.13 -29.05
C GLU A 196 -18.01 12.62 -29.09
N LYS A 197 -18.85 13.46 -29.70
CA LYS A 197 -20.11 13.24 -30.42
C LYS A 197 -20.97 12.01 -30.04
N THR A 198 -21.97 12.24 -29.20
CA THR A 198 -23.22 11.46 -29.25
C THR A 198 -24.10 12.06 -30.36
N ALA A 199 -24.38 11.24 -31.37
CA ALA A 199 -25.26 11.57 -32.48
C ALA A 199 -26.72 11.72 -32.02
N GLU A 200 -27.40 12.69 -32.63
CA GLU A 200 -28.83 12.97 -32.55
C GLU A 200 -29.66 11.72 -32.85
N LEU A 201 -30.71 11.50 -32.05
CA LEU A 201 -31.92 10.82 -32.52
C LEU A 201 -33.13 11.67 -32.14
N SER A 202 -33.93 11.89 -33.17
CA SER A 202 -34.97 12.87 -33.36
C SER A 202 -36.24 12.62 -32.55
N ASP A 203 -36.86 13.75 -32.24
CA ASP A 203 -38.22 14.03 -31.80
C ASP A 203 -39.31 13.28 -32.58
N VAL A 204 -40.24 12.62 -31.87
CA VAL A 204 -41.63 12.37 -32.32
C VAL A 204 -42.56 12.39 -31.10
N SER A 205 -43.40 13.42 -31.03
CA SER A 205 -44.67 13.47 -30.28
C SER A 205 -45.82 12.90 -31.14
N PRO A 206 -46.93 12.34 -30.61
CA PRO A 206 -48.07 13.18 -30.20
C PRO A 206 -48.98 12.68 -29.04
N GLN A 207 -49.49 13.65 -28.29
CA GLN A 207 -50.86 13.84 -27.74
C GLN A 207 -51.55 12.79 -26.82
N THR A 208 -51.62 13.17 -25.54
CA THR A 208 -52.75 13.29 -24.58
C THR A 208 -54.10 12.58 -24.84
N SER A 209 -54.53 11.72 -23.88
CA SER A 209 -55.91 11.73 -23.34
C SER A 209 -56.04 11.15 -21.91
N GLN A 210 -56.28 12.07 -20.97
CA GLN A 210 -57.05 12.09 -19.69
C GLN A 210 -57.39 10.81 -18.84
N HIS A 211 -56.68 10.70 -17.68
CA HIS A 211 -57.12 10.56 -16.24
C HIS A 211 -57.84 9.27 -15.66
N PRO A 212 -57.87 9.03 -14.30
CA PRO A 212 -57.57 7.77 -13.56
C PRO A 212 -58.70 7.48 -12.47
N PRO A 213 -58.53 6.91 -11.23
CA PRO A 213 -57.44 6.21 -10.53
C PRO A 213 -57.87 4.92 -9.74
N GLU A 214 -56.93 4.40 -8.91
CA GLU A 214 -57.06 3.45 -7.75
C GLU A 214 -56.59 1.99 -7.99
N ALA A 215 -55.93 1.25 -7.08
CA ALA A 215 -55.56 1.46 -5.68
C ALA A 215 -54.27 0.68 -5.28
N LYS A 216 -53.64 1.17 -4.21
CA LYS A 216 -52.59 0.59 -3.35
C LYS A 216 -52.55 -0.94 -3.24
N ILE A 217 -51.36 -1.52 -3.44
CA ILE A 217 -50.82 -2.54 -2.53
C ILE A 217 -49.41 -2.14 -2.10
N ARG A 218 -49.11 -2.52 -0.86
CA ARG A 218 -48.29 -1.86 0.14
C ARG A 218 -47.11 -2.76 0.49
N LYS A 219 -46.00 -2.11 0.89
CA LYS A 219 -44.94 -2.57 1.81
C LYS A 219 -43.87 -3.56 1.29
N GLY A 220 -42.62 -3.17 1.51
CA GLY A 220 -41.50 -4.11 1.56
C GLY A 220 -40.10 -3.49 1.66
N LEU A 221 -39.91 -2.40 2.41
CA LEU A 221 -38.57 -1.92 2.78
C LEU A 221 -37.86 -3.03 3.57
N ARG A 222 -36.78 -3.60 3.02
CA ARG A 222 -35.85 -4.43 3.78
C ARG A 222 -34.91 -3.50 4.57
N GLN A 223 -35.15 -3.45 5.88
CA GLN A 223 -34.13 -3.12 6.87
C GLN A 223 -33.37 -4.41 7.24
N PHE A 224 -32.07 -4.31 7.42
CA PHE A 224 -31.23 -5.23 8.20
C PHE A 224 -30.11 -4.41 8.88
N PRO A 225 -29.50 -4.91 9.98
CA PRO A 225 -29.32 -4.13 11.20
C PRO A 225 -27.86 -3.93 11.64
N ALA A 226 -27.72 -2.95 12.55
CA ALA A 226 -26.87 -2.84 13.74
C ALA A 226 -25.39 -3.28 13.76
N SER A 227 -24.61 -2.35 14.33
CA SER A 227 -23.27 -2.41 14.93
C SER A 227 -22.76 -3.73 15.48
N LEU A 228 -21.44 -3.91 15.37
CA LEU A 228 -20.62 -4.55 16.40
C LEU A 228 -19.33 -3.73 16.63
N ASP A 229 -19.20 -3.23 17.86
CA ASP A 229 -17.96 -2.78 18.47
C ASP A 229 -16.94 -3.94 18.57
N GLY A 230 -15.66 -3.62 18.42
CA GLY A 230 -14.57 -4.58 18.57
C GLY A 230 -13.23 -3.89 18.69
N ALA A 231 -12.94 -3.35 19.87
CA ALA A 231 -11.64 -2.81 20.24
C ALA A 231 -10.55 -3.89 20.16
N VAL A 232 -9.45 -3.61 19.45
CA VAL A 232 -8.24 -4.43 19.45
C VAL A 232 -7.08 -3.57 19.97
N SER A 233 -6.61 -3.92 21.16
CA SER A 233 -5.34 -3.44 21.73
C SER A 233 -4.17 -4.27 21.21
N PRO A 234 -2.98 -3.70 20.94
CA PRO A 234 -1.78 -4.48 20.65
C PRO A 234 -0.96 -4.83 21.92
N PRO A 235 -0.15 -5.90 21.89
CA PRO A 235 0.43 -6.51 23.09
C PRO A 235 1.75 -5.88 23.54
N ARG A 236 2.00 -6.03 24.86
CA ARG A 236 3.26 -5.72 25.55
C ARG A 236 4.41 -6.60 25.06
N ASN A 237 5.61 -6.03 24.97
CA ASN A 237 6.86 -6.79 24.89
C ASN A 237 7.80 -6.40 26.04
N ILE A 238 8.14 -7.38 26.87
CA ILE A 238 9.09 -7.31 27.98
C ILE A 238 10.43 -7.77 27.42
N SER A 239 11.46 -6.92 27.46
CA SER A 239 12.84 -7.31 27.13
C SER A 239 13.71 -7.29 28.38
N ARG A 240 14.09 -8.50 28.81
CA ARG A 240 15.12 -8.82 29.81
C ARG A 240 16.47 -8.29 29.32
N VAL A 241 17.13 -7.49 30.15
CA VAL A 241 18.55 -7.12 30.00
C VAL A 241 19.42 -8.30 30.40
N GLY A 242 20.11 -8.89 29.43
CA GLY A 242 21.22 -9.83 29.63
C GLY A 242 22.55 -9.11 29.38
N SER A 243 23.31 -8.84 30.44
CA SER A 243 24.62 -8.21 30.38
C SER A 243 25.68 -9.17 29.83
N SER A 244 26.02 -9.04 28.55
CA SER A 244 27.14 -9.75 27.92
C SER A 244 28.41 -8.89 27.96
N LYS A 245 29.38 -9.30 28.79
CA LYS A 245 30.75 -8.77 28.83
C LYS A 245 31.42 -8.98 27.46
N ARG A 246 31.59 -7.90 26.68
CA ARG A 246 32.46 -7.91 25.50
C ARG A 246 33.74 -7.12 25.76
N HIS A 247 34.85 -7.85 25.65
CA HIS A 247 36.23 -7.36 25.67
C HIS A 247 36.41 -6.33 24.54
N CYS A 248 36.76 -5.08 24.90
CA CYS A 248 37.18 -4.07 23.93
C CYS A 248 38.65 -4.35 23.54
N ARG A 249 38.90 -4.75 22.29
CA ARG A 249 40.20 -4.59 21.65
C ARG A 249 40.22 -3.21 20.99
N CYS A 250 40.88 -2.24 21.63
CA CYS A 250 41.20 -0.97 20.97
C CYS A 250 42.45 -1.24 20.10
N LEU A 251 42.28 -1.27 18.77
CA LEU A 251 43.37 -1.34 17.80
C LEU A 251 44.20 -0.05 17.91
N LYS A 252 45.49 -0.19 18.17
CA LYS A 252 46.47 0.88 17.99
C LYS A 252 46.51 1.22 16.50
N ALA A 253 46.19 2.46 16.16
CA ALA A 253 46.56 3.03 14.88
C ALA A 253 47.94 3.66 15.08
N ASP A 254 48.94 3.07 14.45
CA ASP A 254 50.28 3.66 14.33
C ASP A 254 50.18 4.84 13.36
N PHE A 255 50.56 6.02 13.85
CA PHE A 255 50.98 7.18 13.06
C PHE A 255 52.26 7.72 13.70
#